data_AF-A0A455UH11-F1
#
_entry.id   AF-A0A455UH11-F1
#
_cell.length_a   1.000
_cell.length_b   1.000
_cell.length_c   1.000
_cell.angle_alpha   90.00
_cell.angle_beta   90.00
_cell.angle_gamma   90.00
#
_symmetry.space_group_name_H-M   'P 1'
#
loop_
_entity.id
_entity.type
_entity.pdbx_description
1 polymer ?
#
loop_
_entity_poly.entity_id
_entity_poly.type
_entity_poly.pdbx_seq_one_letter_code
_entity_poly.pdbx_strand_id
1 'polypeptide(L)'
;MVKDKPTLEAAYNDAAGVTAAFNLNLLERLRHELHAKIDPANFVHHAFFNEAHSRIEMHLVSQLPQVVTIEGERFSFLEGETIHTENSYKYTLEGFQALAGRAGFEALSSWTDANSLFSVHYLTRA
;
A
#
# COMPACT_ATOMS: atom_id res chain seq x y z
N MET A 1 3.95 6.80 -14.74
CA MET A 1 4.38 8.14 -14.30
C MET A 1 4.00 8.38 -12.86
N VAL A 2 4.77 9.24 -12.18
CA VAL A 2 4.48 9.72 -10.84
C VAL A 2 3.45 10.85 -10.98
N LYS A 3 2.25 10.65 -10.42
CA LYS A 3 1.19 11.68 -10.40
C LYS A 3 1.45 12.66 -9.26
N ASP A 4 0.73 13.78 -9.24
CA ASP A 4 0.74 14.67 -8.08
C ASP A 4 0.21 13.94 -6.83
N LYS A 5 0.70 14.40 -5.68
CA LYS A 5 0.42 13.79 -4.38
C LYS A 5 -1.08 13.70 -4.06
N PRO A 6 -1.89 14.76 -4.21
CA PRO A 6 -3.34 14.66 -4.00
C PRO A 6 -4.01 13.56 -4.83
N THR A 7 -3.67 13.46 -6.12
CA THR A 7 -4.19 12.38 -6.98
C THR A 7 -3.77 11.00 -6.48
N LEU A 8 -2.51 10.84 -6.06
CA LEU A 8 -2.02 9.57 -5.52
C LEU A 8 -2.72 9.20 -4.22
N GLU A 9 -2.86 10.13 -3.27
CA GLU A 9 -3.47 9.85 -1.97
C GLU A 9 -4.97 9.61 -2.10
N ALA A 10 -5.68 10.33 -2.97
CA ALA A 10 -7.11 10.14 -3.20
C ALA A 10 -7.44 8.76 -3.81
N ALA A 11 -6.52 8.17 -4.58
CA ALA A 11 -6.69 6.83 -5.14
C ALA A 11 -6.64 5.71 -4.07
N TYR A 12 -6.11 6.00 -2.87
CA TYR A 12 -6.00 5.07 -1.75
C TYR A 12 -6.83 5.50 -0.54
N ASN A 13 -7.34 6.74 -0.52
CA ASN A 13 -8.29 7.25 0.46
C ASN A 13 -9.59 7.63 -0.25
N ASP A 14 -10.19 6.68 -0.97
CA ASP A 14 -11.41 6.96 -1.71
C ASP A 14 -12.55 7.40 -0.77
N ALA A 15 -13.33 8.38 -1.20
CA ALA A 15 -14.41 8.97 -0.38
C ALA A 15 -15.53 7.98 -0.04
N ALA A 16 -15.64 6.86 -0.76
CA ALA A 16 -16.60 5.81 -0.49
C ALA A 16 -16.15 4.87 0.63
N GLY A 17 -14.89 4.98 1.09
CA GLY A 17 -14.32 4.17 2.17
C GLY A 17 -14.02 2.72 1.77
N VAL A 18 -13.98 2.40 0.48
CA VAL A 18 -13.78 1.04 -0.01
C VAL A 18 -12.36 0.56 0.27
N THR A 19 -11.34 1.40 0.06
CA THR A 19 -9.94 1.07 0.33
C THR A 19 -9.69 0.94 1.84
N ALA A 20 -10.36 1.76 2.66
CA ALA A 20 -10.31 1.62 4.10
C ALA A 20 -10.88 0.28 4.58
N ALA A 21 -12.04 -0.12 4.04
CA ALA A 21 -12.64 -1.44 4.33
C ALA A 21 -11.74 -2.58 3.86
N PHE A 22 -11.14 -2.47 2.67
CA PHE A 22 -10.17 -3.43 2.15
C PHE A 22 -8.95 -3.59 3.07
N ASN A 23 -8.40 -2.49 3.59
CA ASN A 23 -7.24 -2.55 4.49
C ASN A 23 -7.61 -3.14 5.86
N LEU A 24 -8.73 -2.69 6.45
CA LEU A 24 -9.23 -3.23 7.73
C LEU A 24 -9.59 -4.71 7.66
N ASN A 25 -9.97 -5.22 6.49
CA ASN A 25 -10.26 -6.64 6.28
C ASN A 25 -9.07 -7.54 6.64
N LEU A 26 -7.82 -7.04 6.64
CA LEU A 26 -6.68 -7.80 7.18
C LEU A 26 -6.91 -8.20 8.65
N LEU A 27 -7.43 -7.29 9.47
CA LEU A 27 -7.71 -7.55 10.88
C LEU A 27 -8.88 -8.51 11.05
N GLU A 28 -9.91 -8.40 10.20
CA GLU A 28 -11.02 -9.37 10.19
C GLU A 28 -10.52 -10.77 9.84
N ARG A 29 -9.63 -10.90 8.86
CA ARG A 29 -9.01 -12.19 8.53
C ARG A 29 -8.18 -12.74 9.69
N LEU A 30 -7.41 -11.91 10.39
CA LEU A 30 -6.68 -12.34 11.59
C LEU A 30 -7.63 -12.90 12.66
N ARG A 31 -8.81 -12.28 12.87
CA ARG A 31 -9.81 -12.80 13.80
C ARG A 31 -10.34 -14.17 13.39
N HIS A 32 -10.68 -14.33 12.11
CA HIS A 32 -11.33 -15.53 11.62
C HIS A 32 -10.37 -16.70 11.41
N GLU A 33 -9.17 -16.42 10.89
CA GLU A 33 -8.22 -17.45 10.47
C GLU A 33 -7.24 -17.83 11.59
N LEU A 34 -6.89 -16.88 12.47
CA LEU A 34 -5.93 -17.09 13.57
C LEU A 34 -6.54 -16.90 14.96
N HIS A 35 -7.87 -16.85 15.05
CA HIS A 35 -8.61 -16.64 16.30
C HIS A 35 -8.11 -15.42 17.09
N ALA A 36 -7.64 -14.39 16.40
CA ALA A 36 -7.07 -13.21 17.02
C ALA A 36 -8.14 -12.46 17.84
N LYS A 37 -7.77 -12.07 19.06
CA LYS A 37 -8.52 -11.13 19.90
C LYS A 37 -8.09 -9.71 19.53
N ILE A 38 -8.65 -9.22 18.44
CA ILE A 38 -8.43 -7.88 17.89
C ILE A 38 -9.79 -7.31 17.49
N ASP A 39 -10.01 -6.02 17.76
CA ASP A 39 -11.21 -5.31 17.32
C ASP A 39 -10.83 -4.33 16.21
N PRO A 40 -11.20 -4.59 14.94
CA PRO A 40 -10.89 -3.71 13.82
C PRO A 40 -11.48 -2.31 13.98
N ALA A 41 -12.54 -2.13 14.77
CA ALA A 41 -13.11 -0.81 15.04
C ALA A 41 -12.16 0.11 15.83
N ASN A 42 -11.17 -0.46 16.53
CA ASN A 42 -10.14 0.32 17.23
C ASN A 42 -8.99 0.75 16.32
N PHE A 43 -9.08 0.47 15.01
CA PHE A 43 -8.08 0.86 14.03
C PHE A 43 -8.70 1.74 12.95
N VAL A 44 -7.93 2.70 12.44
CA VAL A 44 -8.32 3.53 11.31
C VAL A 44 -7.33 3.40 10.16
N HIS A 45 -7.88 3.39 8.95
CA HIS A 45 -7.09 3.44 7.73
C HIS A 45 -6.34 4.77 7.61
N HIS A 46 -5.06 4.69 7.24
CA HIS A 46 -4.26 5.86 6.90
C HIS A 46 -3.37 5.53 5.69
N ALA A 47 -3.58 6.21 4.57
CA ALA A 47 -2.70 6.12 3.41
C ALA A 47 -2.11 7.48 3.05
N PHE A 48 -0.81 7.51 2.78
CA PHE A 48 -0.09 8.74 2.43
C PHE A 48 0.99 8.46 1.39
N PHE A 49 1.36 9.50 0.63
CA PHE A 49 2.47 9.40 -0.32
C PHE A 49 3.80 9.70 0.37
N ASN A 50 4.64 8.67 0.47
CA ASN A 50 6.03 8.82 0.90
C ASN A 50 6.88 9.27 -0.28
N GLU A 51 7.10 10.59 -0.37
CA GLU A 51 7.86 11.24 -1.43
C GLU A 51 9.31 10.75 -1.50
N ALA A 52 9.96 10.52 -0.35
CA ALA A 52 11.34 10.07 -0.28
C ALA A 52 11.57 8.70 -0.94
N HIS A 53 10.54 7.84 -0.92
CA HIS A 53 10.58 6.51 -1.51
C HIS A 53 9.72 6.35 -2.77
N SER A 54 9.06 7.42 -3.23
CA SER A 54 8.13 7.42 -4.37
C SER A 54 7.11 6.28 -4.30
N ARG A 55 6.41 6.16 -3.16
CA ARG A 55 5.40 5.11 -2.95
C ARG A 55 4.23 5.61 -2.11
N ILE A 56 3.06 5.02 -2.34
CA ILE A 56 1.98 5.08 -1.36
C ILE A 56 2.27 4.04 -0.28
N GLU A 57 2.10 4.43 0.97
CA GLU A 57 2.09 3.51 2.11
C GLU A 57 0.66 3.43 2.65
N MET A 58 0.20 2.23 2.97
CA MET A 58 -1.06 2.01 3.68
C MET A 58 -0.78 1.48 5.07
N HIS A 59 -1.43 2.09 6.04
CA HIS A 59 -1.29 1.78 7.46
C HIS A 59 -2.66 1.57 8.10
N LEU A 60 -2.66 0.84 9.21
CA LEU A 60 -3.74 0.79 10.18
C LEU A 60 -3.25 1.41 11.49
N VAL A 61 -3.88 2.50 11.91
CA VAL A 61 -3.49 3.29 13.08
C VAL A 61 -4.36 2.88 14.26
N SER A 62 -3.75 2.48 15.36
CA SER A 62 -4.45 2.21 16.61
C SER A 62 -5.04 3.51 17.17
N GLN A 63 -6.34 3.54 17.43
CA GLN A 63 -7.03 4.73 17.96
C GLN A 63 -6.93 4.88 19.48
N LEU A 64 -6.42 3.87 20.17
CA LEU A 64 -6.31 3.84 21.63
C LEU A 64 -5.19 2.88 22.06
N PRO A 65 -4.71 2.97 23.31
CA PRO A 65 -3.81 1.95 23.85
C PRO A 65 -4.56 0.62 24.00
N GLN A 66 -4.11 -0.43 23.31
CA GLN A 66 -4.76 -1.75 23.34
C GLN A 66 -3.75 -2.88 23.35
N VAL A 67 -4.19 -4.05 23.78
CA VAL A 67 -3.43 -5.29 23.62
C VAL A 67 -4.25 -6.25 22.78
N VAL A 68 -3.67 -6.68 21.67
CA VAL A 68 -4.24 -7.73 20.82
C VAL A 68 -3.58 -9.05 21.15
N THR A 69 -4.30 -10.16 21.00
CA THR A 69 -3.75 -11.50 21.21
C THR A 69 -3.92 -12.33 19.96
N ILE A 70 -2.85 -12.95 19.46
CA ILE A 70 -2.86 -13.81 18.28
C ILE A 70 -2.16 -15.10 18.67
N GLU A 71 -2.81 -16.26 18.53
CA GLU A 71 -2.20 -17.57 18.87
C GLU A 71 -1.59 -17.64 20.29
N GLY A 72 -2.15 -16.87 21.25
CA GLY A 72 -1.67 -16.78 22.63
C GLY A 72 -0.54 -15.77 22.88
N GLU A 73 0.04 -15.19 21.83
CA GLU A 73 1.03 -14.11 21.92
C GLU A 73 0.33 -12.75 22.03
N ARG A 74 0.88 -11.86 22.87
CA ARG A 74 0.31 -10.54 23.16
C ARG A 74 1.13 -9.44 22.50
N PHE A 75 0.45 -8.57 21.76
CA PHE A 75 1.05 -7.38 21.15
C PHE A 75 0.37 -6.14 21.70
N SER A 76 1.15 -5.24 22.27
CA SER A 76 0.66 -3.97 22.81
C SER A 76 0.79 -2.88 21.75
N PHE A 77 -0.22 -2.05 21.64
CA PHE A 77 -0.25 -0.85 20.81
C PHE A 77 -0.45 0.37 21.70
N LEU A 78 0.29 1.44 21.42
CA LEU A 78 -0.03 2.79 21.88
C LEU A 78 -1.11 3.42 20.99
N GLU A 79 -1.76 4.46 21.48
CA GLU A 79 -2.56 5.34 20.62
C GLU A 79 -1.67 5.98 19.55
N GLY A 80 -2.14 5.99 18.31
CA GLY A 80 -1.40 6.52 17.15
C GLY A 80 -0.33 5.56 16.60
N GLU A 81 -0.05 4.43 17.25
CA GLU A 81 0.87 3.44 16.73
C GLU A 81 0.29 2.77 15.47
N THR A 82 1.14 2.50 14.48
CA THR A 82 0.68 2.07 13.15
C THR A 82 1.21 0.71 12.76
N ILE A 83 0.37 -0.08 12.11
CA ILE A 83 0.75 -1.30 11.39
C ILE A 83 0.88 -0.93 9.91
N HIS A 84 2.07 -1.06 9.33
CA HIS A 84 2.28 -0.94 7.88
C HIS A 84 1.70 -2.17 7.18
N THR A 85 0.74 -1.98 6.27
CA THR A 85 0.08 -3.08 5.55
C THR A 85 0.46 -3.18 4.08
N GLU A 86 0.79 -2.08 3.39
CA GLU A 86 1.15 -2.14 1.97
C GLU A 86 2.12 -1.03 1.52
N ASN A 87 2.94 -1.36 0.51
CA ASN A 87 3.67 -0.40 -0.31
C ASN A 87 3.22 -0.48 -1.77
N SER A 88 2.88 0.67 -2.36
CA SER A 88 2.63 0.76 -3.80
C SER A 88 3.57 1.79 -4.45
N TYR A 89 4.69 1.29 -4.98
CA TYR A 89 5.70 2.10 -5.64
C TYR A 89 5.20 2.73 -6.95
N LYS A 90 5.61 3.97 -7.17
CA LYS A 90 5.28 4.76 -8.36
C LYS A 90 6.56 4.98 -9.16
N TYR A 91 6.47 4.73 -10.47
CA TYR A 91 7.62 4.77 -11.37
C TYR A 91 7.43 5.80 -12.50
N THR A 92 8.52 6.45 -12.86
CA THR A 92 8.67 7.07 -14.18
C THR A 92 8.92 5.99 -15.23
N LEU A 93 8.74 6.33 -16.51
CA LEU A 93 8.96 5.39 -17.61
C LEU A 93 10.43 4.96 -17.64
N GLU A 94 11.33 5.92 -17.57
CA GLU A 94 12.79 5.75 -17.59
C GLU A 94 13.25 5.02 -16.33
N GLY A 95 12.68 5.34 -15.18
CA GLY A 95 13.00 4.69 -13.91
C GLY A 95 12.64 3.21 -13.90
N PHE A 96 11.48 2.86 -14.46
CA PHE A 96 11.08 1.46 -14.62
C PHE A 96 11.95 0.72 -15.64
N GLN A 97 12.26 1.33 -16.79
CA GLN A 97 13.15 0.75 -17.79
C GLN A 97 14.56 0.51 -17.24
N ALA A 98 15.11 1.45 -16.46
CA ALA A 98 16.39 1.26 -15.79
C ALA A 98 16.35 0.14 -14.73
N LEU A 99 15.23 -0.02 -14.01
CA LEU A 99 15.02 -1.15 -13.10
C LEU A 99 15.00 -2.49 -13.85
N ALA A 100 14.27 -2.56 -14.96
CA ALA A 100 14.23 -3.73 -15.83
C ALA A 100 15.62 -4.09 -16.39
N GLY A 101 16.38 -3.08 -16.82
CA GLY A 101 17.77 -3.23 -17.27
C GLY A 101 18.68 -3.88 -16.24
N ARG A 102 18.61 -3.44 -14.98
CA ARG A 102 19.38 -4.06 -13.88
C ARG A 102 18.98 -5.52 -13.61
N ALA A 103 17.76 -5.90 -13.98
CA ALA A 103 17.27 -7.27 -13.89
C ALA A 103 17.59 -8.12 -15.15
N GLY A 104 18.32 -7.59 -16.14
CA GLY A 104 18.70 -8.30 -17.36
C GLY A 104 17.67 -8.25 -18.49
N PHE A 105 16.78 -7.26 -18.47
CA PHE A 105 15.76 -7.06 -19.49
C PHE A 105 15.98 -5.76 -20.28
N GLU A 106 15.68 -5.79 -21.57
CA GLU A 106 15.62 -4.62 -22.43
C GLU A 106 14.15 -4.27 -22.73
N ALA A 107 13.82 -2.98 -22.75
CA ALA A 107 12.50 -2.50 -23.10
C ALA A 107 12.41 -2.23 -24.61
N LEU A 108 11.67 -3.04 -25.34
CA LEU A 108 11.46 -2.88 -26.79
C LEU A 108 10.40 -1.83 -27.11
N SER A 109 9.36 -1.75 -26.28
CA SER A 109 8.29 -0.77 -26.45
C SER A 109 7.59 -0.50 -25.12
N SER A 110 6.87 0.63 -25.07
CA SER A 110 6.00 0.98 -23.96
C SER A 110 4.80 1.77 -24.45
N TRP A 111 3.65 1.52 -23.85
CA TRP A 111 2.40 2.22 -24.14
C TRP A 111 1.87 2.86 -22.88
N THR A 112 1.24 4.00 -23.03
CA THR A 112 0.56 4.72 -21.96
C THR A 112 -0.88 5.00 -22.34
N ASP A 113 -1.73 5.26 -21.34
CA ASP A 113 -3.05 5.84 -21.59
C ASP A 113 -2.92 7.29 -22.12
N ALA A 114 -4.03 7.87 -22.59
CA ALA A 114 -4.03 9.21 -23.18
C ALA A 114 -3.54 10.32 -22.23
N ASN A 115 -3.73 10.13 -20.92
CA ASN A 115 -3.25 11.05 -19.88
C ASN A 115 -1.90 10.62 -19.30
N SER A 116 -1.36 9.51 -19.80
CA SER A 116 -0.08 8.93 -19.44
C SER A 116 0.09 8.59 -17.94
N LEU A 117 -1.02 8.28 -17.27
CA LEU A 117 -1.07 7.93 -15.84
C LEU A 117 -0.56 6.51 -15.57
N PHE A 118 -0.60 5.62 -16.54
CA PHE A 118 -0.18 4.24 -16.44
C PHE A 118 0.64 3.85 -17.66
N SER A 119 1.59 2.93 -17.48
CA SER A 119 2.39 2.40 -18.59
C SER A 119 2.40 0.88 -18.59
N VAL A 120 2.39 0.29 -19.77
CA VAL A 120 2.65 -1.13 -20.01
C VAL A 120 3.96 -1.24 -20.78
N HIS A 121 4.87 -2.10 -20.34
CA HIS A 121 6.19 -2.28 -20.95
C HIS A 121 6.30 -3.66 -21.60
N TYR A 122 6.74 -3.71 -22.85
CA TYR A 122 7.14 -4.95 -23.50
C TYR A 122 8.64 -5.14 -23.36
N LEU A 123 9.03 -6.18 -22.61
CA LEU A 123 10.41 -6.48 -22.26
C LEU A 123 10.88 -7.78 -22.92
N THR A 124 12.15 -7.82 -23.33
CA THR A 124 12.85 -9.03 -23.75
C THR A 124 14.07 -9.26 -22.88
N ARG A 125 14.52 -10.51 -22.77
CA ARG A 125 15.80 -10.81 -22.13
C ARG A 125 16.92 -10.22 -23.00
N ALA A 126 17.84 -9.50 -22.36
CA ALA A 126 19.07 -9.01 -23.01
C ALA A 126 19.99 -10.18 -23.40
#